data_AF-A0A235BX13-F1
#
_entry.id   AF-A0A235BX13-F1
#
_cell.length_a   1.000
_cell.length_b   1.000
_cell.length_c   1.000
_cell.angle_alpha   90.00
_cell.angle_beta   90.00
_cell.angle_gamma   90.00
#
_symmetry.space_group_name_H-M   'P 1'
#
loop_
_entity.id
_entity.type
_entity.pdbx_description
1 polymer ?
#
loop_
_entity_poly.entity_id
_entity_poly.type
_entity_poly.pdbx_seq_one_letter_code
_entity_poly.pdbx_strand_id
1 'polypeptide(L)'
;MNKYIVMGGIFFLFLLADRVCPAVVEDVDVKATDRGVVVSITTDATSYREVRVSDPPRIVIDFPGTECSVDKNRIDVGKWDLIAVRAGQFETGVTRVVLDLKRASEYNIQKTKTGFEVLLVGEKKIGTEKKKKEIKIEKPKWEETFGYSTRRRRDPFRALVGWASEEDTLPDVRNAQVVGIVWSPEEKYALIQASDGEVYILEEGDRVRGGKVSKIGKKNVVFTLWELGRTERLTLRIKEKESR
;
A
#
# COMPACT_ATOMS: atom_id res chain seq x y z
N MET A 1 -49.85 62.39 -54.22
CA MET A 1 -49.90 61.27 -53.25
C MET A 1 -49.04 60.17 -53.86
N ASN A 2 -47.88 59.77 -53.35
CA ASN A 2 -47.59 59.28 -52.01
C ASN A 2 -46.25 59.77 -51.46
N LYS A 3 -46.24 60.01 -50.15
CA LYS A 3 -45.08 60.18 -49.28
C LYS A 3 -44.75 58.84 -48.59
N TYR A 4 -43.56 58.80 -47.97
CA TYR A 4 -43.08 57.93 -46.88
C TYR A 4 -42.20 56.73 -47.28
N ILE A 5 -41.16 56.36 -46.55
CA ILE A 5 -40.27 56.97 -45.52
C ILE A 5 -39.09 55.99 -45.46
N VAL A 6 -37.86 56.51 -45.42
CA VAL A 6 -36.67 55.71 -45.11
C VAL A 6 -36.64 55.50 -43.59
N MET A 7 -36.64 54.25 -43.12
CA MET A 7 -36.30 53.92 -41.75
C MET A 7 -35.19 52.87 -41.75
N GLY A 8 -33.95 53.36 -41.66
CA GLY A 8 -32.79 52.55 -41.33
C GLY A 8 -32.86 52.14 -39.86
N GLY A 9 -33.15 50.87 -39.61
CA GLY A 9 -32.94 50.25 -38.31
C GLY A 9 -31.51 49.73 -38.23
N ILE A 10 -30.60 50.52 -37.65
CA ILE A 10 -29.35 49.99 -37.11
C ILE A 10 -29.74 49.17 -35.88
N PHE A 11 -29.82 47.85 -36.08
CA PHE A 11 -29.94 46.89 -34.99
C PHE A 11 -28.57 46.84 -34.30
N PHE A 12 -28.39 47.74 -33.32
CA PHE A 12 -27.22 47.73 -32.46
C PHE A 12 -27.33 46.49 -31.56
N LEU A 13 -26.80 45.37 -32.07
CA LEU A 13 -26.59 44.14 -31.31
C LEU A 13 -25.64 44.50 -30.18
N PHE A 14 -26.23 44.85 -29.03
CA PHE A 14 -25.52 45.10 -27.79
C PHE A 14 -24.89 43.78 -27.38
N LEU A 15 -23.65 43.55 -27.83
CA LEU A 15 -22.82 42.46 -27.38
C LEU A 15 -22.56 42.75 -25.88
N LEU A 16 -23.42 42.19 -25.03
CA LEU A 16 -23.08 41.90 -23.64
C LEU A 16 -21.89 40.95 -23.72
N ALA A 17 -20.69 41.54 -23.81
CA ALA A 17 -19.51 40.87 -23.33
C ALA A 17 -19.78 40.68 -21.84
N ASP A 18 -20.31 39.51 -21.48
CA ASP A 18 -20.23 39.03 -20.11
C ASP A 18 -18.80 39.31 -19.68
N ARG A 19 -18.64 40.21 -18.71
CA ARG A 19 -17.38 40.38 -18.02
C ARG A 19 -17.17 39.03 -17.35
N VAL A 20 -16.43 38.14 -18.01
CA VAL A 20 -15.96 36.91 -17.39
C VAL A 20 -14.94 37.37 -16.37
N CYS A 21 -15.43 37.77 -15.20
CA CYS A 21 -14.59 37.94 -14.03
C CYS A 21 -14.03 36.55 -13.74
N PRO A 22 -12.70 36.40 -13.68
CA PRO A 22 -12.14 35.11 -13.33
C PRO A 22 -12.68 34.72 -11.95
N ALA A 23 -13.08 33.46 -11.84
CA ALA A 23 -13.39 32.87 -10.55
C ALA A 23 -12.14 32.91 -9.65
N VAL A 24 -12.30 32.82 -8.35
CA VAL A 24 -11.19 32.94 -7.40
C VAL A 24 -11.10 31.65 -6.58
N VAL A 25 -9.89 31.15 -6.41
CA VAL A 25 -9.61 30.19 -5.33
C VAL A 25 -9.22 31.03 -4.12
N GLU A 26 -10.17 31.16 -3.19
CA GLU A 26 -10.11 32.10 -2.07
C GLU A 26 -9.35 31.49 -0.89
N ASP A 27 -9.65 30.24 -0.56
CA ASP A 27 -9.09 29.57 0.62
C ASP A 27 -8.93 28.06 0.39
N VAL A 28 -7.97 27.50 1.12
CA VAL A 28 -7.73 26.06 1.18
C VAL A 28 -7.55 25.67 2.64
N ASP A 29 -8.51 24.95 3.20
CA ASP A 29 -8.46 24.47 4.57
C ASP A 29 -8.29 22.94 4.62
N VAL A 30 -7.70 22.44 5.70
CA VAL A 30 -7.42 21.01 5.87
C VAL A 30 -7.90 20.52 7.23
N LYS A 31 -8.84 19.58 7.23
CA LYS A 31 -9.39 18.95 8.44
C LYS A 31 -9.12 17.45 8.45
N ALA A 32 -8.52 16.98 9.54
CA ALA A 32 -8.40 15.56 9.78
C ALA A 32 -9.71 15.00 10.35
N THR A 33 -10.12 13.84 9.86
CA THR A 33 -11.29 13.09 10.34
C THR A 33 -10.88 11.67 10.73
N ASP A 34 -11.78 10.92 11.35
CA ASP A 34 -11.53 9.54 11.76
C ASP A 34 -11.25 8.60 10.58
N ARG A 35 -11.71 8.99 9.38
CA ARG A 35 -11.65 8.18 8.15
C ARG A 35 -10.59 8.68 7.16
N GLY A 36 -9.90 9.78 7.45
CA GLY A 36 -8.93 10.34 6.52
C GLY A 36 -8.69 11.84 6.71
N VAL A 37 -8.38 12.53 5.60
CA VAL A 37 -8.18 13.98 5.57
C VAL A 37 -9.13 14.59 4.54
N VAL A 38 -9.83 15.64 4.94
CA VAL A 38 -10.65 16.46 4.06
C VAL A 38 -9.89 17.74 3.77
N VAL A 39 -9.70 18.04 2.49
CA VAL A 39 -9.21 19.33 2.00
C VAL A 39 -10.39 20.08 1.42
N SER A 40 -10.74 21.22 2.02
CA SER A 40 -11.83 22.09 1.57
C SER A 40 -11.22 23.23 0.76
N ILE A 41 -11.65 23.38 -0.48
CA ILE A 41 -11.21 24.41 -1.41
C ILE A 41 -12.39 25.36 -1.64
N THR A 42 -12.27 26.58 -1.16
CA THR A 42 -13.29 27.62 -1.32
C THR A 42 -13.08 28.33 -2.65
N THR A 43 -14.03 28.18 -3.55
CA THR A 43 -13.97 28.78 -4.90
C THR A 43 -15.35 28.82 -5.53
N ASP A 44 -15.59 29.85 -6.34
CA ASP A 44 -16.74 29.98 -7.24
C ASP A 44 -16.52 29.29 -8.60
N ALA A 45 -15.36 28.66 -8.81
CA ALA A 45 -15.07 27.88 -10.01
C ALA A 45 -16.10 26.78 -10.23
N THR A 46 -16.58 26.65 -11.47
CA THR A 46 -17.63 25.69 -11.80
C THR A 46 -17.09 24.32 -12.19
N SER A 47 -15.82 24.25 -12.62
CA SER A 47 -15.17 23.06 -13.18
C SER A 47 -13.76 22.88 -12.64
N TYR A 48 -13.25 21.64 -12.73
CA TYR A 48 -11.88 21.28 -12.38
C TYR A 48 -11.33 20.23 -13.34
N ARG A 49 -10.00 20.10 -13.39
CA ARG A 49 -9.29 19.00 -14.04
C ARG A 49 -8.41 18.30 -13.02
N GLU A 50 -8.53 16.99 -12.91
CA GLU A 50 -7.66 16.19 -12.04
C GLU A 50 -6.54 15.51 -12.82
N VAL A 51 -5.35 15.45 -12.21
CA VAL A 51 -4.19 14.72 -12.72
C VAL A 51 -3.49 14.03 -11.56
N ARG A 52 -3.12 12.75 -11.75
CA ARG A 52 -2.31 11.98 -10.79
C ARG A 52 -0.87 11.91 -11.29
N VAL A 53 0.08 12.23 -10.40
CA VAL A 53 1.52 12.14 -10.67
C VAL A 53 2.09 11.08 -9.74
N SER A 54 2.94 10.18 -10.25
CA SER A 54 3.48 9.05 -9.50
C SER A 54 4.84 9.30 -8.86
N ASP A 55 5.67 10.19 -9.44
CA ASP A 55 7.04 10.43 -8.97
C ASP A 55 7.34 11.92 -8.76
N PRO A 56 7.28 12.44 -7.52
CA PRO A 56 6.70 11.78 -6.34
C PRO A 56 5.16 11.73 -6.41
N PRO A 57 4.49 10.88 -5.59
CA PRO A 57 3.04 10.77 -5.58
C PRO A 57 2.33 12.10 -5.27
N ARG A 58 1.52 12.59 -6.20
CA ARG A 58 0.73 13.83 -6.05
C ARG A 58 -0.63 13.70 -6.71
N ILE A 59 -1.62 14.36 -6.11
CA ILE A 59 -2.90 14.64 -6.77
C ILE A 59 -2.90 16.13 -7.11
N VAL A 60 -3.16 16.44 -8.37
CA VAL A 60 -3.18 17.79 -8.91
C VAL A 60 -4.61 18.11 -9.34
N ILE A 61 -5.13 19.25 -8.91
CA ILE A 61 -6.46 19.74 -9.23
C ILE A 61 -6.30 21.14 -9.80
N ASP A 62 -6.58 21.26 -11.10
CA ASP A 62 -6.50 22.51 -11.84
C ASP A 62 -7.89 23.12 -11.98
N PHE A 63 -8.02 24.40 -11.65
CA PHE A 63 -9.24 25.18 -11.76
C PHE A 63 -9.09 26.19 -12.92
N PRO A 64 -9.59 25.90 -14.12
CA PRO A 64 -9.50 26.83 -15.25
C PRO A 64 -10.46 28.01 -15.07
N GLY A 65 -10.09 29.15 -15.65
CA GLY A 65 -10.80 30.42 -15.50
C GLY A 65 -10.67 31.03 -14.10
N THR A 66 -9.60 30.72 -13.36
CA THR A 66 -9.43 31.20 -11.98
C THR A 66 -8.14 31.99 -11.72
N GLU A 67 -8.24 32.88 -10.73
CA GLU A 67 -7.12 33.54 -10.06
C GLU A 67 -6.93 32.99 -8.64
N CYS A 68 -5.67 32.89 -8.21
CA CYS A 68 -5.31 32.41 -6.88
C CYS A 68 -5.27 33.57 -5.88
N SER A 69 -6.16 33.58 -4.88
CA SER A 69 -6.15 34.56 -3.78
C SER A 69 -5.87 33.92 -2.41
N VAL A 70 -5.38 32.68 -2.40
CA VAL A 70 -5.09 31.94 -1.16
C VAL A 70 -3.95 32.60 -0.37
N ASP A 71 -4.18 32.91 0.91
CA ASP A 71 -3.20 33.54 1.80
C ASP A 71 -1.95 32.67 2.01
N LYS A 72 -2.12 31.35 2.09
CA LYS A 72 -1.05 30.37 2.32
C LYS A 72 -0.90 29.43 1.12
N ASN A 73 0.16 29.63 0.36
CA ASN A 73 0.48 28.78 -0.79
C ASN A 73 0.93 27.35 -0.43
N ARG A 74 1.22 27.07 0.84
CA ARG A 74 1.57 25.75 1.36
C ARG A 74 1.05 25.57 2.79
N ILE A 75 0.43 24.42 3.03
CA ILE A 75 -0.06 23.96 4.33
C ILE A 75 0.57 22.60 4.60
N ASP A 76 1.47 22.52 5.59
CA ASP A 76 2.04 21.25 6.03
C ASP A 76 1.03 20.51 6.93
N VAL A 77 0.64 19.31 6.51
CA VAL A 77 -0.42 18.53 7.19
C VAL A 77 0.20 17.37 7.98
N GLY A 78 1.06 16.58 7.33
CA GLY A 78 1.77 15.45 7.94
C GLY A 78 0.91 14.28 8.44
N LYS A 79 -0.42 14.33 8.27
CA LYS A 79 -1.39 13.33 8.75
C LYS A 79 -1.77 12.35 7.65
N TRP A 80 -2.00 11.08 8.02
CA TRP A 80 -2.28 10.01 7.07
C TRP A 80 -1.21 9.96 5.96
N ASP A 81 -1.64 9.91 4.71
CA ASP A 81 -0.77 9.93 3.54
C ASP A 81 -0.61 11.32 2.92
N LEU A 82 -1.28 12.36 3.44
CA LEU A 82 -1.13 13.73 2.99
C LEU A 82 0.06 14.41 3.70
N ILE A 83 1.08 14.77 2.93
CA ILE A 83 2.27 15.49 3.41
C ILE A 83 1.91 16.97 3.55
N ALA A 84 1.48 17.59 2.46
CA ALA A 84 1.17 19.00 2.39
C ALA A 84 0.15 19.28 1.29
N VAL A 85 -0.56 20.39 1.41
CA VAL A 85 -1.39 20.96 0.35
C VAL A 85 -0.73 22.23 -0.13
N ARG A 86 -0.63 22.42 -1.44
CA ARG A 86 -0.15 23.65 -2.07
C ARG A 86 -1.23 24.23 -2.94
N ALA A 87 -1.32 25.55 -2.98
CA ALA A 87 -2.19 26.26 -3.88
C ALA A 87 -1.41 27.42 -4.50
N GLY A 88 -1.60 27.65 -5.79
CA GLY A 88 -0.93 28.73 -6.48
C GLY A 88 -1.41 28.89 -7.92
N GLN A 89 -1.14 30.07 -8.49
CA GLN A 89 -1.32 30.30 -9.91
C GLN A 89 -0.37 29.40 -10.69
N PHE A 90 -0.88 28.48 -11.51
CA PHE A 90 -0.06 27.63 -12.37
C PHE A 90 0.27 28.32 -13.68
N GLU A 91 -0.75 28.87 -14.32
CA GLU A 91 -0.70 29.67 -15.54
C GLU A 91 -1.73 30.79 -15.44
N THR A 92 -1.68 31.80 -16.30
CA THR A 92 -2.68 32.86 -16.34
C THR A 92 -4.08 32.25 -16.53
N GLY A 93 -4.99 32.52 -15.59
CA GLY A 93 -6.35 31.98 -15.60
C GLY A 93 -6.46 30.50 -15.18
N VAL A 94 -5.40 29.88 -14.63
CA VAL A 94 -5.47 28.53 -14.05
C VAL A 94 -4.80 28.51 -12.67
N THR A 95 -5.60 28.27 -11.63
CA THR A 95 -5.09 27.97 -10.28
C THR A 95 -4.93 26.47 -10.11
N ARG A 96 -3.81 26.04 -9.55
CA ARG A 96 -3.51 24.63 -9.26
C ARG A 96 -3.44 24.40 -7.77
N VAL A 97 -4.22 23.44 -7.31
CA VAL A 97 -4.13 22.88 -5.95
C VAL A 97 -3.45 21.51 -6.04
N VAL A 98 -2.35 21.33 -5.30
CA VAL A 98 -1.54 20.11 -5.29
C VAL A 98 -1.54 19.49 -3.90
N LEU A 99 -1.90 18.22 -3.82
CA LEU A 99 -1.81 17.41 -2.62
C LEU A 99 -0.56 16.55 -2.73
N ASP A 100 0.48 16.89 -1.96
CA ASP A 100 1.72 16.12 -1.86
C ASP A 100 1.45 14.87 -1.01
N LEU A 101 1.66 13.67 -1.55
CA LEU A 101 1.36 12.41 -0.85
C LEU A 101 2.62 11.61 -0.48
N LYS A 102 2.53 10.84 0.61
CA LYS A 102 3.56 9.86 1.02
C LYS A 102 3.57 8.63 0.10
N ARG A 103 2.39 8.19 -0.32
CA ARG A 103 2.15 7.10 -1.26
C ARG A 103 0.91 7.39 -2.09
N ALA A 104 0.77 6.73 -3.23
CA ALA A 104 -0.48 6.75 -3.97
C ALA A 104 -1.63 6.31 -3.05
N SER A 105 -2.68 7.12 -2.98
CA SER A 105 -3.79 6.94 -2.05
C SER A 105 -5.11 7.21 -2.77
N GLU A 106 -6.17 6.53 -2.33
CA GLU A 106 -7.51 6.79 -2.86
C GLU A 106 -8.07 8.11 -2.33
N TYR A 107 -8.83 8.78 -3.19
CA TYR A 107 -9.50 10.03 -2.87
C TYR A 107 -10.84 10.15 -3.59
N ASN A 108 -11.70 11.01 -3.07
CA ASN A 108 -12.96 11.41 -3.69
C ASN A 108 -13.06 12.94 -3.71
N ILE A 109 -13.43 13.52 -4.85
CA ILE A 109 -13.68 14.95 -5.01
C ILE A 109 -15.19 15.17 -5.12
N GLN A 110 -15.73 16.02 -4.26
CA GLN A 110 -17.14 16.39 -4.27
C GLN A 110 -17.30 17.89 -4.39
N LYS A 111 -18.24 18.33 -5.23
CA LYS A 111 -18.61 19.74 -5.33
C LYS A 111 -19.57 20.09 -4.20
N THR A 112 -19.30 21.17 -3.50
CA THR A 112 -20.15 21.70 -2.42
C THR A 112 -20.76 23.04 -2.85
N LYS A 113 -21.53 23.68 -1.96
CA LYS A 113 -22.11 25.01 -2.23
C LYS A 113 -21.05 26.10 -2.33
N THR A 114 -19.90 25.91 -1.67
CA THR A 114 -18.85 26.92 -1.50
C THR A 114 -17.57 26.60 -2.26
N GLY A 115 -17.55 25.49 -3.01
CA GLY A 115 -16.39 25.07 -3.81
C GLY A 115 -16.29 23.55 -3.91
N PHE A 116 -15.15 22.99 -3.51
CA PHE A 116 -14.86 21.56 -3.64
C PHE A 116 -14.28 20.98 -2.34
N GLU A 117 -14.63 19.73 -2.05
CA GLU A 117 -14.03 18.96 -0.97
C GLU A 117 -13.33 17.73 -1.53
N VAL A 118 -12.08 17.55 -1.13
CA VAL A 118 -11.26 16.38 -1.49
C VAL A 118 -11.09 15.54 -0.23
N LEU A 119 -11.76 14.40 -0.18
CA LEU A 119 -11.59 13.42 0.87
C LEU A 119 -10.50 12.43 0.45
N LEU A 120 -9.34 12.52 1.10
CA LEU A 120 -8.35 11.45 1.09
C LEU A 120 -8.78 10.39 2.09
N VAL A 121 -9.09 9.20 1.60
CA VAL A 121 -9.46 8.08 2.47
C VAL A 121 -8.20 7.57 3.12
N GLY A 122 -8.17 7.68 4.44
CA GLY A 122 -7.12 7.10 5.24
C GLY A 122 -7.33 5.60 5.33
N GLU A 123 -6.38 4.80 4.84
CA GLU A 123 -6.35 3.38 5.16
C GLU A 123 -6.21 3.24 6.68
N LYS A 124 -7.27 2.77 7.35
CA LYS A 124 -7.22 2.47 8.77
C LYS A 124 -6.08 1.48 8.97
N LYS A 125 -5.01 1.91 9.65
CA LYS A 125 -4.04 0.97 10.17
C LYS A 125 -4.79 0.08 11.15
N ILE A 126 -5.19 -1.10 10.69
CA ILE A 126 -5.41 -2.23 11.57
C ILE A 126 -4.09 -2.38 12.31
N GLY A 127 -4.04 -1.96 13.58
CA GLY A 127 -2.90 -2.28 14.44
C GLY A 127 -2.74 -3.80 14.41
N THR A 128 -1.60 -4.35 14.01
CA THR A 128 -0.34 -4.13 14.68
C THR A 128 0.79 -4.44 13.71
N GLU A 129 1.63 -3.46 13.39
CA GLU A 129 3.04 -3.75 13.09
C GLU A 129 3.88 -2.64 13.71
N LYS A 130 4.65 -3.04 14.74
CA LYS A 130 5.70 -2.23 15.33
C LYS A 130 6.62 -1.78 14.19
N LYS A 131 6.87 -0.48 14.09
CA LYS A 131 7.86 0.10 13.18
C LYS A 131 9.19 -0.66 13.30
N LYS A 132 9.51 -1.48 12.30
CA LYS A 132 10.89 -1.81 11.94
C LYS A 132 11.53 -0.47 11.58
N LYS A 133 12.52 -0.03 12.36
CA LYS A 133 13.37 1.10 11.96
C LYS A 133 14.13 0.66 10.71
N GLU A 134 13.82 1.23 9.56
CA GLU A 134 14.68 1.14 8.38
C GLU A 134 15.93 1.98 8.65
N ILE A 135 17.04 1.27 8.80
CA ILE A 135 18.40 1.80 8.78
C ILE A 135 18.63 2.35 7.37
N LYS A 136 19.19 3.56 7.23
CA LYS A 136 19.73 4.02 5.95
C LYS A 136 20.86 3.06 5.56
N ILE A 137 20.58 2.16 4.62
CA ILE A 137 21.60 1.32 4.00
C ILE A 137 22.25 2.21 2.94
N GLU A 138 23.35 2.88 3.29
CA GLU A 138 24.35 3.19 2.27
C GLU A 138 24.63 1.87 1.55
N LYS A 139 24.44 1.82 0.22
CA LYS A 139 24.73 0.62 -0.57
C LYS A 139 26.09 0.12 -0.12
N PRO A 140 26.17 -1.03 0.57
CA PRO A 140 27.44 -1.41 1.10
C PRO A 140 28.32 -1.70 -0.11
N LYS A 141 29.55 -1.20 -0.07
CA LYS A 141 30.56 -1.43 -1.09
C LYS A 141 31.04 -2.87 -1.02
N TRP A 142 30.14 -3.81 -1.24
CA TRP A 142 30.42 -5.18 -1.58
C TRP A 142 29.40 -5.54 -2.66
N GLU A 143 29.84 -5.42 -3.91
CA GLU A 143 29.31 -6.28 -4.95
C GLU A 143 30.10 -7.59 -4.84
N GLU A 144 30.02 -8.24 -3.69
CA GLU A 144 30.45 -9.63 -3.57
C GLU A 144 29.28 -10.46 -4.08
N THR A 145 29.33 -10.76 -5.39
CA THR A 145 28.52 -11.81 -5.97
C THR A 145 28.79 -13.10 -5.18
N PHE A 146 27.87 -13.47 -4.30
CA PHE A 146 27.89 -14.80 -3.69
C PHE A 146 27.55 -15.83 -4.76
N GLY A 147 28.57 -16.23 -5.51
CA GLY A 147 28.50 -17.41 -6.36
C GLY A 147 28.46 -18.65 -5.48
N TYR A 148 27.38 -19.42 -5.55
CA TYR A 148 27.32 -20.75 -4.97
C TYR A 148 28.22 -21.69 -5.76
N SER A 149 29.46 -21.85 -5.28
CA SER A 149 30.33 -22.96 -5.67
C SER A 149 29.75 -24.25 -5.06
N THR A 150 29.07 -25.05 -5.88
CA THR A 150 28.48 -26.35 -5.48
C THR A 150 29.50 -27.47 -5.28
N ARG A 151 30.81 -27.16 -5.25
CA ARG A 151 31.86 -28.18 -5.08
C ARG A 151 32.58 -28.03 -3.74
N ARG A 152 32.25 -28.96 -2.83
CA ARG A 152 33.04 -29.39 -1.65
C ARG A 152 33.28 -28.35 -0.54
N ARG A 153 32.33 -27.45 -0.25
CA ARG A 153 32.33 -26.66 1.00
C ARG A 153 31.20 -27.14 1.94
N ARG A 154 31.48 -27.22 3.25
CA ARG A 154 30.50 -27.61 4.29
C ARG A 154 29.38 -26.58 4.32
N ASP A 155 28.14 -27.06 4.32
CA ASP A 155 26.92 -26.26 4.28
C ASP A 155 26.96 -25.14 5.36
N PRO A 156 26.81 -23.86 4.98
CA PRO A 156 26.78 -22.74 5.92
C PRO A 156 25.61 -22.78 6.90
N PHE A 157 24.62 -23.65 6.68
CA PHE A 157 23.53 -23.94 7.60
C PHE A 157 23.79 -25.17 8.49
N ARG A 158 24.94 -25.83 8.35
CA ARG A 158 25.36 -26.88 9.29
C ARG A 158 25.88 -26.23 10.56
N ALA A 159 25.21 -26.47 11.68
CA ALA A 159 25.58 -25.93 12.99
C ALA A 159 27.06 -26.15 13.32
N LEU A 160 27.73 -25.09 13.78
CA LEU A 160 29.17 -25.07 14.13
C LEU A 160 29.45 -25.61 15.55
N VAL A 161 28.42 -25.92 16.33
CA VAL A 161 28.56 -26.35 17.73
C VAL A 161 28.71 -27.87 17.79
N GLY A 162 29.95 -28.34 17.91
CA GLY A 162 30.33 -29.77 17.87
C GLY A 162 29.88 -30.65 19.04
N TRP A 163 28.93 -30.19 19.86
CA TRP A 163 28.44 -30.90 21.05
C TRP A 163 26.95 -31.26 20.95
N ALA A 164 26.23 -30.72 19.97
CA ALA A 164 24.86 -31.12 19.65
C ALA A 164 24.90 -32.16 18.52
N SER A 165 24.27 -33.31 18.71
CA SER A 165 24.12 -34.27 17.63
C SER A 165 23.19 -33.68 16.55
N GLU A 166 23.34 -34.08 15.29
CA GLU A 166 22.42 -33.63 14.22
C GLU A 166 20.96 -33.96 14.58
N GLU A 167 20.73 -35.04 15.36
CA GLU A 167 19.44 -35.45 15.90
C GLU A 167 18.82 -34.43 16.88
N ASP A 168 19.65 -33.73 17.66
CA ASP A 168 19.20 -32.73 18.64
C ASP A 168 18.66 -31.47 17.96
N THR A 169 19.14 -31.18 16.74
CA THR A 169 18.71 -30.04 15.93
C THR A 169 17.48 -30.32 15.06
N LEU A 170 17.06 -31.58 14.96
CA LEU A 170 15.88 -31.93 14.18
C LEU A 170 14.59 -31.69 14.99
N PRO A 171 13.53 -31.19 14.34
CA PRO A 171 12.25 -30.98 15.00
C PRO A 171 11.66 -32.31 15.46
N ASP A 172 11.17 -32.36 16.71
CA ASP A 172 10.34 -33.45 17.20
C ASP A 172 8.89 -33.25 16.74
N VAL A 173 8.45 -34.14 15.85
CA VAL A 173 7.12 -34.06 15.22
C VAL A 173 6.03 -34.82 15.97
N ARG A 174 6.37 -35.63 16.98
CA ARG A 174 5.39 -36.54 17.60
C ARG A 174 4.30 -35.82 18.37
N ASN A 175 4.69 -34.73 19.01
CA ASN A 175 3.81 -33.83 19.76
C ASN A 175 3.65 -32.47 19.07
N ALA A 176 4.06 -32.36 17.80
CA ALA A 176 3.98 -31.11 17.06
C ALA A 176 2.55 -30.77 16.64
N GLN A 177 2.26 -29.48 16.56
CA GLN A 177 1.01 -28.96 16.03
C GLN A 177 1.21 -28.39 14.62
N VAL A 178 0.36 -28.80 13.67
CA VAL A 178 0.32 -28.17 12.34
C VAL A 178 -0.37 -26.82 12.48
N VAL A 179 0.39 -25.75 12.25
CA VAL A 179 -0.07 -24.36 12.31
C VAL A 179 -0.70 -23.96 10.98
N GLY A 180 -0.07 -24.37 9.88
CA GLY A 180 -0.50 -23.99 8.54
C GLY A 180 0.05 -24.93 7.48
N ILE A 181 -0.61 -24.95 6.32
CA ILE A 181 -0.15 -25.67 5.14
C ILE A 181 -0.29 -24.71 3.97
N VAL A 182 0.80 -24.47 3.26
CA VAL A 182 0.81 -23.77 1.97
C VAL A 182 0.88 -24.85 0.90
N TRP A 183 -0.20 -24.99 0.12
CA TRP A 183 -0.31 -26.05 -0.86
C TRP A 183 -0.63 -25.48 -2.24
N SER A 184 0.29 -25.72 -3.18
CA SER A 184 0.18 -25.44 -4.60
C SER A 184 0.55 -26.71 -5.39
N PRO A 185 0.24 -26.78 -6.69
CA PRO A 185 0.67 -27.89 -7.54
C PRO A 185 2.20 -28.06 -7.60
N GLU A 186 2.94 -26.96 -7.59
CA GLU A 186 4.41 -26.94 -7.71
C GLU A 186 5.13 -26.89 -6.36
N GLU A 187 4.55 -26.20 -5.38
CA GLU A 187 5.16 -25.97 -4.07
C GLU A 187 4.26 -26.46 -2.93
N LYS A 188 4.84 -27.15 -1.95
CA LYS A 188 4.11 -27.66 -0.79
C LYS A 188 4.94 -27.48 0.46
N TYR A 189 4.45 -26.66 1.36
CA TYR A 189 5.09 -26.37 2.64
C TYR A 189 4.14 -26.63 3.79
N ALA A 190 4.68 -27.19 4.87
CA ALA A 190 3.98 -27.35 6.13
C ALA A 190 4.65 -26.49 7.20
N LEU A 191 3.86 -25.67 7.88
CA LEU A 191 4.29 -24.96 9.08
C LEU A 191 3.88 -25.78 10.29
N ILE A 192 4.86 -26.26 11.03
CA ILE A 192 4.66 -27.00 12.28
C ILE A 192 5.26 -26.24 13.45
N GLN A 193 4.63 -26.36 14.62
CA GLN A 193 5.19 -25.93 15.88
C GLN A 193 5.53 -27.18 16.69
N ALA A 194 6.82 -27.35 17.02
CA ALA A 194 7.31 -28.44 17.84
C ALA A 194 6.93 -28.26 19.32
N SER A 195 7.17 -29.29 20.13
CA SER A 195 6.79 -29.32 21.56
C SER A 195 7.55 -28.31 22.43
N ASP A 196 8.75 -27.91 21.99
CA ASP A 196 9.55 -26.83 22.58
C ASP A 196 9.04 -25.42 22.23
N GLY A 197 8.03 -25.32 21.35
CA GLY A 197 7.44 -24.08 20.89
C GLY A 197 8.13 -23.49 19.65
N GLU A 198 9.21 -24.09 19.16
CA GLU A 198 9.89 -23.67 17.94
C GLU A 198 9.05 -23.99 16.70
N VAL A 199 9.11 -23.11 15.71
CA VAL A 199 8.31 -23.20 14.48
C VAL A 199 9.22 -23.56 13.31
N TYR A 200 8.85 -24.61 12.61
CA TYR A 200 9.59 -25.15 11.47
C TYR A 200 8.74 -25.08 10.21
N ILE A 201 9.39 -24.76 9.09
CA ILE A 201 8.82 -24.89 7.74
C ILE A 201 9.40 -26.16 7.15
N LEU A 202 8.54 -27.05 6.66
CA LEU A 202 8.92 -28.36 6.17
C LEU A 202 8.46 -28.58 4.73
N GLU A 203 9.30 -29.25 3.96
CA GLU A 203 9.06 -29.78 2.62
C GLU A 203 8.96 -31.32 2.62
N GLU A 204 8.47 -31.90 1.52
CA GLU A 204 8.47 -33.36 1.35
C GLU A 204 9.91 -33.89 1.24
N GLY A 205 10.29 -34.81 2.13
CA GLY A 205 11.64 -35.38 2.18
C GLY A 205 12.51 -34.84 3.32
N ASP A 206 12.10 -33.76 3.98
CA ASP A 206 12.86 -33.17 5.10
C ASP A 206 13.04 -34.15 6.25
N ARG A 207 14.20 -34.05 6.91
CA ARG A 207 14.51 -34.86 8.09
C ARG A 207 13.82 -34.27 9.31
N VAL A 208 13.32 -35.15 10.14
CA VAL A 208 12.74 -34.83 11.45
C VAL A 208 13.28 -35.85 12.46
N ARG A 209 13.16 -35.58 13.76
CA ARG A 209 13.73 -36.48 14.78
C ARG A 209 13.15 -37.88 14.62
N GLY A 210 14.04 -38.87 14.50
CA GLY A 210 13.66 -40.27 14.26
C GLY A 210 12.84 -40.47 12.98
N GLY A 211 12.93 -39.61 11.96
CA GLY A 211 11.99 -39.66 10.84
C GLY A 211 12.31 -38.82 9.62
N LYS A 212 11.33 -38.78 8.71
CA LYS A 212 11.27 -37.81 7.60
C LYS A 212 9.84 -37.43 7.25
N VAL A 213 9.69 -36.31 6.57
CA VAL A 213 8.43 -35.90 5.93
C VAL A 213 8.19 -36.78 4.71
N SER A 214 7.05 -37.47 4.68
CA SER A 214 6.69 -38.35 3.57
C SER A 214 5.80 -37.66 2.54
N LYS A 215 4.83 -36.84 2.98
CA LYS A 215 3.86 -36.19 2.08
C LYS A 215 3.19 -35.00 2.75
N ILE A 216 2.96 -33.94 2.00
CA ILE A 216 2.20 -32.75 2.44
C ILE A 216 0.91 -32.68 1.60
N GLY A 217 -0.23 -32.90 2.26
CA GLY A 217 -1.56 -32.76 1.69
C GLY A 217 -2.19 -31.42 2.05
N LYS A 218 -3.38 -31.11 1.50
CA LYS A 218 -4.06 -29.81 1.73
C LYS A 218 -4.43 -29.51 3.18
N LYS A 219 -4.67 -30.56 3.98
CA LYS A 219 -5.12 -30.46 5.39
C LYS A 219 -4.29 -31.32 6.35
N ASN A 220 -3.31 -32.05 5.84
CA ASN A 220 -2.54 -33.01 6.62
C ASN A 220 -1.08 -33.09 6.17
N VAL A 221 -0.23 -33.54 7.08
CA VAL A 221 1.18 -33.82 6.84
C VAL A 221 1.45 -35.24 7.32
N VAL A 222 2.10 -36.03 6.48
CA VAL A 222 2.41 -37.44 6.74
C VAL A 222 3.91 -37.57 6.95
N PHE A 223 4.31 -38.18 8.05
CA PHE A 223 5.68 -38.47 8.42
C PHE A 223 5.91 -39.98 8.47
N THR A 224 7.14 -40.38 8.18
CA THR A 224 7.63 -41.75 8.32
C THR A 224 8.71 -41.75 9.40
N LEU A 225 8.43 -42.37 10.54
CA LEU A 225 9.32 -42.44 11.70
C LEU A 225 9.95 -43.84 11.80
N TRP A 226 11.19 -43.94 12.25
CA TRP A 226 12.00 -45.15 12.35
C TRP A 226 12.55 -45.30 13.78
N GLU A 227 11.69 -45.68 14.71
CA GLU A 227 12.07 -45.94 16.11
C GLU A 227 12.12 -47.44 16.40
N LEU A 228 13.13 -47.87 17.16
CA LEU A 228 13.29 -49.25 17.67
C LEU A 228 13.23 -50.33 16.56
N GLY A 229 13.74 -50.01 15.36
CA GLY A 229 13.77 -50.93 14.22
C GLY A 229 12.42 -51.15 13.54
N ARG A 230 11.40 -50.32 13.82
CA ARG A 230 10.09 -50.34 13.13
C ARG A 230 9.81 -49.02 12.44
N THR A 231 9.14 -49.10 11.30
CA THR A 231 8.69 -47.92 10.55
C THR A 231 7.25 -47.58 10.91
N GLU A 232 7.01 -46.43 11.54
CA GLU A 232 5.69 -45.90 11.90
C GLU A 232 5.28 -44.77 10.94
N ARG A 233 3.98 -44.68 10.63
CA ARG A 233 3.43 -43.57 9.84
C ARG A 233 2.61 -42.64 10.72
N LEU A 234 3.10 -41.44 10.97
CA LEU A 234 2.41 -40.40 11.73
C LEU A 234 1.69 -39.45 10.77
N THR A 235 0.42 -39.15 11.02
CA THR A 235 -0.35 -38.18 10.22
C THR A 235 -0.87 -37.08 11.12
N LEU A 236 -0.34 -35.86 10.94
CA LEU A 236 -0.82 -34.68 11.63
C LEU A 236 -1.81 -33.92 10.76
N ARG A 237 -2.82 -33.32 11.38
CA ARG A 237 -3.85 -32.51 10.69
C ARG A 237 -3.79 -31.08 11.21
N ILE A 238 -4.13 -30.13 10.34
CA ILE A 238 -4.28 -28.73 10.73
C ILE A 238 -5.42 -28.61 11.76
N LYS A 239 -5.17 -27.95 12.90
CA LYS A 239 -6.25 -27.59 13.84
C LYS A 239 -7.01 -26.42 13.24
N GLU A 240 -8.26 -26.65 12.82
CA GLU A 240 -9.16 -25.55 12.45
C GLU A 240 -9.44 -24.73 13.71
N LYS A 241 -9.06 -23.45 13.69
CA LYS A 241 -9.37 -22.53 14.78
C LYS A 241 -10.87 -22.23 14.65
N GLU A 242 -11.68 -22.67 15.61
CA GLU A 242 -13.07 -22.21 15.69
C GLU A 242 -13.05 -20.68 15.74
N SER A 243 -13.60 -20.02 14.72
CA SER A 243 -13.79 -18.59 14.74
C SER A 243 -14.87 -18.26 15.77
N ARG A 244 -14.46 -17.90 16.98
CA ARG A 244 -15.30 -17.15 17.93
C ARG A 244 -15.32 -15.68 17.56
#